data_AF-A0A318S1P1-F1
#
_entry.id   AF-A0A318S1P1-F1
#
_cell.length_a   1.000
_cell.length_b   1.000
_cell.length_c   1.000
_cell.angle_alpha   90.00
_cell.angle_beta   90.00
_cell.angle_gamma   90.00
#
_symmetry.space_group_name_H-M   'P 1'
#
loop_
_entity.id
_entity.type
_entity.pdbx_description
1 polymer ?
#
loop_
_entity_poly.entity_id
_entity_poly.type
_entity_poly.pdbx_seq_one_letter_code
_entity_poly.pdbx_strand_id
1 'polypeptide(L)' 'MNDLSRPLLSIFGLAAGFALYQGALRLPAPWESVAIGVLFAAFGVAIWLNGREDRVNQIVGGLFVVFGVVRFFL' A
#
# COMPACT_ATOMS: atom_id res chain seq x y z
N MET A 1 -22.51 10.54 2.24
CA MET A 1 -21.19 11.02 1.78
C MET A 1 -21.35 11.34 0.30
N ASN A 2 -21.17 12.60 -0.13
CA ASN A 2 -21.41 13.01 -1.53
C ASN A 2 -20.57 12.16 -2.49
N ASP A 3 -21.19 11.57 -3.52
CA ASP A 3 -20.57 10.64 -4.46
C ASP A 3 -19.32 11.19 -5.16
N LEU A 4 -19.14 12.51 -5.19
CA LEU A 4 -17.96 13.18 -5.75
C LEU A 4 -16.68 13.06 -4.89
N SER A 5 -16.81 12.83 -3.58
CA SER A 5 -15.63 12.75 -2.70
C SER A 5 -14.85 11.45 -2.89
N ARG A 6 -15.53 10.37 -3.31
CA ARG A 6 -14.94 9.04 -3.47
C ARG A 6 -13.97 8.93 -4.66
N PRO A 7 -14.30 9.44 -5.88
CA PRO A 7 -13.35 9.52 -6.97
C PRO A 7 -12.15 10.43 -6.65
N LEU A 8 -12.39 11.59 -6.03
CA LEU A 8 -11.30 12.49 -5.63
C LEU A 8 -10.37 11.81 -4.63
N LEU A 9 -10.89 11.18 -3.58
CA LEU A 9 -10.07 10.40 -2.64
C LEU A 9 -9.26 9.30 -3.34
N SER A 10 -9.84 8.66 -4.35
CA SER A 10 -9.17 7.61 -5.12
C SER A 10 -8.01 8.18 -5.94
N ILE A 11 -8.20 9.33 -6.59
CA ILE A 11 -7.15 10.04 -7.34
C ILE A 11 -6.04 10.50 -6.40
N PHE A 12 -6.39 11.13 -5.28
CA PHE A 12 -5.40 11.58 -4.29
C PHE A 12 -4.66 10.40 -3.66
N GLY A 13 -5.36 9.30 -3.36
CA GLY A 13 -4.73 8.07 -2.86
C GLY A 13 -3.75 7.48 -3.86
N LEU A 14 -4.13 7.42 -5.15
CA LEU A 14 -3.25 6.94 -6.21
C LEU A 14 -2.01 7.84 -6.37
N ALA A 15 -2.22 9.15 -6.45
CA ALA A 15 -1.13 10.12 -6.56
C ALA A 15 -0.17 10.06 -5.37
N ALA A 16 -0.71 9.95 -4.15
CA ALA A 16 0.09 9.77 -2.94
C ALA A 16 0.89 8.46 -2.97
N GLY A 17 0.26 7.36 -3.39
CA GLY A 17 0.95 6.07 -3.56
C GLY A 17 2.14 6.15 -4.51
N PHE A 18 1.96 6.77 -5.67
CA PHE A 18 3.06 6.99 -6.63
C PHE A 18 4.15 7.90 -6.06
N ALA A 19 3.79 9.00 -5.39
CA ALA A 19 4.76 9.92 -4.81
C ALA A 19 5.60 9.25 -3.72
N LEU A 20 4.97 8.49 -2.83
CA LEU A 20 5.64 7.74 -1.77
C LEU A 20 6.58 6.67 -2.35
N TYR A 21 6.12 5.93 -3.37
CA TYR A 21 6.95 4.92 -4.04
C TYR A 21 8.17 5.55 -4.73
N GLN A 22 7.98 6.65 -5.46
CA GLN A 22 9.08 7.39 -6.09
C GLN A 22 10.05 7.99 -5.06
N GLY A 23 9.54 8.43 -3.91
CA GLY A 23 10.36 8.87 -2.78
C GLY A 23 11.21 7.74 -2.20
N ALA A 24 10.62 6.55 -2.04
CA ALA A 24 11.32 5.38 -1.52
C ALA A 24 12.46 4.92 -2.45
N LEU A 25 12.26 4.97 -3.78
CA LEU A 25 13.29 4.65 -4.79
C LEU A 25 14.54 5.55 -4.74
N ARG A 26 14.46 6.70 -4.08
CA ARG A 26 15.61 7.63 -3.93
C ARG A 26 16.45 7.32 -2.70
N LEU A 27 16.02 6.40 -1.85
CA LEU A 27 16.76 6.01 -0.67
C LEU A 27 17.93 5.08 -1.06
N PRO A 28 19.07 5.14 -0.36
CA PRO A 28 20.16 4.19 -0.58
C PRO A 28 19.76 2.79 -0.09
N ALA A 29 20.34 1.75 -0.70
CA ALA A 29 20.20 0.39 -0.20
C ALA A 29 20.75 0.27 1.24
N PRO A 30 20.10 -0.51 2.14
CA PRO A 30 18.89 -1.31 1.94
C PRO A 30 17.58 -0.55 2.21
N TRP A 31 17.65 0.74 2.55
CA TRP A 31 16.50 1.53 3.01
C TRP A 31 15.41 1.71 1.95
N GLU A 32 15.77 1.65 0.67
CA GLU A 32 14.81 1.55 -0.44
C GLU A 32 13.86 0.36 -0.25
N SER A 33 14.42 -0.86 -0.18
CA SER A 33 13.65 -2.09 -0.02
C SER A 33 12.83 -2.09 1.26
N VAL A 34 13.41 -1.58 2.36
CA VAL A 34 12.71 -1.44 3.64
C VAL A 34 11.52 -0.50 3.53
N ALA A 35 11.70 0.70 2.96
CA ALA A 35 10.63 1.67 2.81
C ALA A 35 9.50 1.17 1.90
N ILE A 36 9.84 0.56 0.77
CA ILE A 36 8.85 -0.05 -0.13
C ILE A 36 8.10 -1.18 0.59
N GLY A 37 8.81 -2.03 1.33
CA GLY A 37 8.23 -3.10 2.13
C GLY A 37 7.21 -2.58 3.16
N VAL A 38 7.58 -1.55 3.93
CA VAL A 38 6.68 -0.89 4.90
C VAL A 38 5.44 -0.35 4.20
N LEU A 39 5.60 0.36 3.09
CA LEU A 39 4.48 0.99 2.38
C LEU A 39 3.47 -0.06 1.88
N PHE A 40 3.95 -1.13 1.26
CA PHE A 40 3.09 -2.21 0.78
C PHE A 40 2.44 -2.98 1.93
N ALA A 41 3.17 -3.26 3.01
CA ALA A 41 2.61 -3.92 4.17
C ALA A 41 1.54 -3.09 4.86
N ALA A 42 1.78 -1.80 5.08
CA ALA A 42 0.80 -0.88 5.66
C ALA A 42 -0.45 -0.77 4.79
N PHE A 43 -0.28 -0.69 3.46
CA PHE A 43 -1.40 -0.66 2.52
C PHE A 43 -2.22 -1.95 2.54
N GLY A 44 -1.55 -3.11 2.57
CA GLY A 44 -2.21 -4.41 2.70
C GLY A 44 -3.01 -4.55 4.00
N VAL A 45 -2.45 -4.11 5.13
CA VAL A 45 -3.16 -4.05 6.41
C VAL A 45 -4.39 -3.14 6.33
N ALA A 46 -4.24 -1.96 5.71
CA ALA A 46 -5.37 -1.03 5.55
C ALA A 46 -6.50 -1.63 4.70
N ILE A 47 -6.17 -2.34 3.60
CA ILE A 47 -7.14 -3.06 2.77
C ILE A 47 -7.84 -4.15 3.59
N TRP A 48 -7.08 -4.95 4.34
CA TRP A 48 -7.63 -6.04 5.15
C TRP A 48 -8.63 -5.52 6.19
N LEU A 49 -8.29 -4.42 6.89
CA LEU A 49 -9.14 -3.85 7.92
C LEU A 49 -10.41 -3.20 7.34
N ASN A 50 -10.31 -2.49 6.22
CA ASN A 50 -11.46 -1.82 5.59
C ASN A 50 -12.36 -2.78 4.80
N GLY A 51 -11.82 -3.89 4.31
CA GLY A 51 -12.53 -4.90 3.53
C GLY A 51 -12.85 -6.16 4.31
N ARG A 52 -12.99 -6.09 5.63
CA ARG A 52 -13.08 -7.27 6.51
C ARG A 52 -14.19 -8.25 6.16
N GLU A 53 -15.27 -7.78 5.55
CA GLU A 53 -16.41 -8.62 5.15
C GLU A 53 -16.25 -9.20 3.73
N ASP A 54 -15.33 -8.67 2.93
CA ASP A 54 -15.08 -9.10 1.55
C ASP A 54 -13.84 -10.02 1.48
N ARG A 55 -14.07 -11.26 1.06
CA ARG A 55 -13.02 -12.27 0.91
C ARG A 55 -11.95 -11.86 -0.10
N VAL A 56 -12.31 -11.09 -1.14
CA VAL A 56 -11.36 -10.58 -2.14
C VAL A 56 -10.40 -9.60 -1.48
N ASN A 57 -10.92 -8.66 -0.68
CA ASN A 57 -10.08 -7.68 0.01
C ASN A 57 -9.18 -8.32 1.07
N GLN A 58 -9.65 -9.37 1.76
CA GLN A 58 -8.78 -10.12 2.67
C GLN A 58 -7.61 -10.79 1.94
N ILE A 59 -7.89 -11.48 0.82
CA ILE A 59 -6.84 -12.14 0.02
C ILE A 59 -5.87 -11.11 -0.54
N VAL A 60 -6.38 -10.03 -1.14
CA VAL A 60 -5.56 -8.96 -1.71
C VAL A 60 -4.71 -8.29 -0.62
N GLY A 61 -5.33 -7.89 0.50
CA GLY A 61 -4.62 -7.29 1.63
C GLY A 61 -3.53 -8.22 2.17
N GLY A 62 -3.82 -9.51 2.29
CA GLY A 62 -2.84 -10.52 2.70
C GLY A 62 -1.65 -10.63 1.76
N LEU A 63 -1.90 -10.67 0.45
CA LEU A 63 -0.85 -10.70 -0.56
C LEU A 63 0.05 -9.46 -0.49
N PHE A 64 -0.54 -8.27 -0.31
CA PHE A 64 0.22 -7.03 -0.13
C PHE A 64 1.10 -7.05 1.13
N VAL A 65 0.59 -7.59 2.24
CA VAL A 65 1.38 -7.76 3.48
C VAL A 65 2.53 -8.74 3.26
N VAL A 66 2.27 -9.92 2.68
CA VAL A 66 3.30 -10.92 2.41
C VAL A 66 4.38 -10.35 1.49
N PHE A 67 3.99 -9.68 0.41
CA PHE A 67 4.92 -9.02 -0.49
C PHE A 67 5.77 -7.97 0.24
N GLY A 68 5.14 -7.09 1.02
CA GLY A 68 5.86 -6.08 1.81
C GLY A 68 6.87 -6.69 2.78
N VAL A 69 6.49 -7.79 3.44
CA VAL A 69 7.37 -8.52 4.35
C VAL A 69 8.56 -9.14 3.61
N VAL A 70 8.31 -9.84 2.50
CA VAL A 70 9.36 -10.46 1.69
C VAL A 70 10.31 -9.41 1.12
N ARG A 71 9.80 -8.23 0.75
CA ARG A 71 10.61 -7.14 0.18
C ARG A 71 11.65 -6.59 1.16
N PHE A 72 11.46 -6.69 2.48
CA PHE A 72 12.50 -6.30 3.44
C PHE A 72 13.79 -7.11 3.30
N PHE A 73 13.70 -8.35 2.80
CA PHE A 73 14.81 -9.28 2.69
C PHE A 73 15.41 -9.37 1.28
N LEU A 74 14.85 -8.63 0.31
CA LEU A 74 15.30 -8.55 -1.10
C LEU A 74 15.96 -7.22 -1.38
#